data_AF-A0A836T719-F1
#
_entry.id   AF-A0A836T719-F1
#
_cell.length_a   1.000
_cell.length_b   1.000
_cell.length_c   1.000
_cell.angle_alpha   90.00
_cell.angle_beta   90.00
_cell.angle_gamma   90.00
#
_symmetry.space_group_name_H-M   'P 1'
#
loop_
_entity.id
_entity.type
_entity.pdbx_description
1 polymer ?
#
loop_
_entity_poly.entity_id
_entity_poly.type
_entity_poly.pdbx_seq_one_letter_code
_entity_poly.pdbx_strand_id
1 'polypeptide(L)'
;MYAKELGFYGKYCKLAEDLEKEIEKQKGKKLVMNVDGAIAAVASEMGFDWRLGKGFFIIGRIPGLVAHTYEELFERPFSKRLDEEKDVEYLGKSHRLLPEEYKNRW
;
A
#
# COMPACT_ATOMS: atom_id res chain seq x y z
N MET A 1 -17.58 -14.92 -2.37
CA MET A 1 -17.28 -13.71 -3.17
C MET A 1 -18.60 -13.22 -3.74
N TYR A 2 -19.00 -11.97 -3.48
CA TYR A 2 -20.31 -11.43 -3.88
C TYR A 2 -20.57 -11.54 -5.39
N ALA A 3 -19.51 -11.51 -6.21
CA ALA A 3 -19.57 -11.79 -7.65
C ALA A 3 -20.16 -13.18 -8.00
N LYS A 4 -19.96 -14.21 -7.16
CA LYS A 4 -20.56 -15.55 -7.38
C LYS A 4 -22.08 -15.52 -7.20
N GLU A 5 -22.56 -14.80 -6.19
CA GLU A 5 -23.99 -14.67 -5.90
C GLU A 5 -24.73 -13.88 -7.00
N LEU A 6 -24.08 -12.86 -7.57
CA LEU A 6 -24.63 -12.05 -8.66
C LEU A 6 -24.51 -12.69 -10.05
N GLY A 7 -23.92 -13.88 -10.18
CA GLY A 7 -23.61 -14.50 -11.48
C GLY A 7 -22.55 -13.74 -12.28
N PHE A 8 -21.82 -12.80 -11.64
CA PHE A 8 -20.76 -11.99 -12.26
C PHE A 8 -19.39 -12.68 -12.21
N TYR A 9 -19.27 -13.80 -11.50
CA TYR A 9 -18.03 -14.56 -11.42
C TYR A 9 -17.69 -15.20 -12.77
N GLY A 10 -16.64 -14.72 -13.43
CA GLY A 10 -16.18 -15.26 -14.70
C GLY A 10 -14.71 -15.68 -14.69
N LYS A 11 -14.07 -15.57 -15.86
CA LYS A 11 -12.75 -16.20 -16.11
C LYS A 11 -11.61 -15.54 -15.33
N TYR A 12 -11.67 -14.24 -15.08
CA TYR A 12 -10.60 -13.51 -14.39
C TYR A 12 -10.66 -13.76 -12.88
N CYS A 13 -11.87 -13.76 -12.29
CA CYS A 13 -12.08 -14.16 -10.90
C CYS A 13 -11.62 -15.60 -10.66
N LYS A 14 -11.94 -16.51 -11.59
CA LYS A 14 -11.46 -17.90 -11.52
C LYS A 14 -9.95 -18.02 -11.61
N LEU A 15 -9.33 -17.33 -12.57
CA LEU A 15 -7.87 -17.32 -12.70
C LEU A 15 -7.19 -16.85 -11.41
N ALA A 16 -7.73 -15.80 -10.77
CA ALA A 16 -7.18 -15.29 -9.53
C ALA A 16 -7.27 -16.33 -8.39
N GLU A 17 -8.42 -16.99 -8.20
CA GLU A 17 -8.58 -18.04 -7.18
C GLU A 17 -7.70 -19.27 -7.47
N ASP A 18 -7.54 -19.65 -8.74
CA ASP A 18 -6.71 -20.79 -9.12
C ASP A 18 -5.21 -20.48 -8.95
N LEU A 19 -4.79 -19.22 -9.15
CA LEU A 19 -3.43 -18.77 -8.85
C LEU A 19 -3.10 -18.88 -7.36
N GLU A 20 -4.03 -18.50 -6.47
CA GLU A 20 -3.87 -18.68 -5.02
C GLU A 20 -3.60 -20.16 -4.67
N LYS A 21 -4.39 -21.08 -5.21
CA LYS A 21 -4.22 -22.53 -4.99
C LYS A 21 -2.90 -23.05 -5.55
N GLU A 22 -2.49 -22.54 -6.71
CA GLU A 22 -1.26 -22.98 -7.35
C GLU A 22 -0.02 -22.50 -6.58
N ILE A 23 -0.03 -21.27 -6.09
CA ILE A 23 1.02 -20.75 -5.21
C ILE A 23 1.12 -21.58 -3.93
N GLU A 24 -0.02 -21.96 -3.34
CA GLU A 24 -0.05 -22.81 -2.15
C GLU A 24 0.61 -24.18 -2.41
N LYS A 25 0.30 -24.83 -3.54
CA LYS A 25 0.92 -26.10 -3.92
C LYS A 25 2.43 -25.98 -4.08
N GLN A 26 2.92 -24.91 -4.72
CA GLN A 26 4.34 -24.74 -4.99
C GLN A 26 5.15 -24.33 -3.76
N LYS A 27 4.58 -23.47 -2.90
CA LYS A 27 5.29 -22.94 -1.72
C LYS A 27 5.05 -23.75 -0.44
N GLY A 28 4.10 -24.68 -0.44
CA GLY A 28 3.69 -25.44 0.74
C GLY A 28 3.07 -24.57 1.85
N LYS A 29 2.69 -23.33 1.52
CA LYS A 29 2.08 -22.36 2.42
C LYS A 29 1.00 -21.59 1.69
N LYS A 30 -0.17 -21.46 2.31
CA LYS A 30 -1.29 -20.71 1.76
C LYS A 30 -0.96 -19.22 1.69
N LEU A 31 -0.95 -18.67 0.48
CA LEU A 31 -0.82 -17.23 0.24
C LEU A 31 -2.16 -16.70 -0.27
N VAL A 32 -3.00 -16.23 0.65
CA VAL A 32 -4.36 -15.78 0.35
C VAL A 32 -4.34 -14.56 -0.57
N MET A 33 -5.23 -14.52 -1.55
CA MET A 33 -5.44 -13.34 -2.39
C MET A 33 -5.83 -12.13 -1.54
N ASN A 34 -5.07 -11.04 -1.66
CA ASN A 34 -5.40 -9.79 -1.00
C ASN A 34 -6.56 -9.06 -1.70
N VAL A 35 -7.07 -8.01 -1.07
CA VAL A 35 -8.16 -7.19 -1.62
C VAL A 35 -7.80 -6.54 -2.97
N ASP A 36 -6.54 -6.17 -3.17
CA ASP A 36 -6.08 -5.58 -4.44
C ASP A 36 -6.23 -6.57 -5.60
N GLY A 37 -5.85 -7.83 -5.38
CA GLY A 37 -6.03 -8.92 -6.36
C GLY A 37 -7.50 -9.18 -6.64
N ALA A 38 -8.35 -9.15 -5.61
CA ALA A 38 -9.80 -9.33 -5.77
C ALA A 38 -10.43 -8.18 -6.58
N ILE A 39 -10.07 -6.93 -6.30
CA ILE A 39 -10.52 -5.75 -7.06
C ILE A 39 -10.04 -5.85 -8.51
N ALA A 40 -8.78 -6.21 -8.73
CA ALA A 40 -8.22 -6.36 -10.08
C ALA A 40 -8.94 -7.45 -10.88
N ALA A 41 -9.27 -8.59 -10.27
CA ALA A 41 -10.00 -9.66 -10.92
C ALA A 41 -11.42 -9.24 -11.33
N VAL A 42 -12.14 -8.55 -10.43
CA VAL A 42 -13.48 -8.04 -10.71
C VAL A 42 -13.46 -6.93 -11.77
N ALA A 43 -12.50 -6.00 -11.69
CA ALA A 43 -12.35 -4.93 -12.69
C ALA A 43 -12.00 -5.50 -14.08
N SER A 44 -11.19 -6.55 -14.13
CA SER A 44 -10.88 -7.27 -15.37
C SER A 44 -12.11 -7.97 -15.95
N GLU A 45 -12.96 -8.54 -15.09
CA GLU A 45 -14.23 -9.14 -15.50
C GLU A 45 -15.21 -8.10 -16.07
N MET A 46 -15.19 -6.87 -15.55
CA MET A 46 -15.94 -5.74 -16.10
C MET A 46 -15.37 -5.22 -17.44
N GLY A 47 -14.22 -5.72 -17.89
CA GLY A 47 -13.58 -5.32 -19.14
C GLY A 47 -12.79 -4.01 -19.07
N PHE A 48 -12.45 -3.53 -17.85
CA PHE A 48 -11.61 -2.34 -17.71
C PHE A 48 -10.17 -2.61 -18.14
N ASP A 49 -9.56 -1.59 -18.74
CA ASP A 49 -8.13 -1.61 -19.05
C ASP A 49 -7.29 -1.62 -17.76
N TRP A 50 -6.27 -2.45 -17.70
CA TRP A 50 -5.40 -2.60 -16.52
C TRP A 50 -4.74 -1.28 -16.09
N ARG A 51 -4.52 -0.33 -17.02
CA ARG A 51 -3.98 1.01 -16.74
C ARG A 51 -4.91 1.83 -15.83
N LEU A 52 -6.20 1.51 -15.80
CA LEU A 52 -7.19 2.13 -14.92
C LEU A 52 -7.24 1.50 -13.52
N GLY A 53 -6.54 0.39 -13.28
CA GLY A 53 -6.63 -0.36 -12.02
C GLY A 53 -6.38 0.48 -10.76
N LYS A 54 -5.38 1.38 -10.80
CA LYS A 54 -5.10 2.30 -9.69
C LYS A 54 -6.23 3.31 -9.45
N GLY A 55 -7.04 3.62 -10.46
CA GLY A 55 -8.16 4.54 -10.35
C GLY A 55 -9.19 4.07 -9.33
N PHE A 56 -9.54 2.78 -9.33
CA PHE A 56 -10.47 2.20 -8.34
C PHE A 56 -9.96 2.37 -6.91
N PHE A 57 -8.67 2.13 -6.69
CA PHE A 57 -8.04 2.30 -5.39
C PHE A 57 -8.08 3.77 -4.94
N ILE A 58 -7.70 4.71 -5.82
CA ILE A 58 -7.68 6.14 -5.51
C ILE A 58 -9.10 6.63 -5.15
N ILE A 59 -10.08 6.32 -5.99
CA ILE A 59 -11.47 6.74 -5.77
C ILE A 59 -12.01 6.18 -4.45
N GLY A 60 -11.77 4.89 -4.18
CA GLY A 60 -12.22 4.25 -2.94
C GLY A 60 -11.51 4.79 -1.68
N ARG A 61 -10.27 5.28 -1.79
CA ARG A 61 -9.47 5.74 -0.65
C ARG A 61 -9.62 7.23 -0.33
N ILE A 62 -9.93 8.07 -1.33
CA ILE A 62 -10.07 9.52 -1.16
C ILE A 62 -10.99 9.90 0.02
N PRO A 63 -12.20 9.33 0.19
CA PRO A 63 -13.08 9.70 1.30
C PRO A 63 -12.43 9.47 2.68
N GLY A 64 -11.70 8.37 2.85
CA GLY A 64 -10.99 8.07 4.10
C GLY A 64 -9.82 9.02 4.34
N LEU A 65 -9.08 9.40 3.29
CA LEU A 65 -8.01 10.40 3.41
C LEU A 65 -8.56 11.77 3.80
N VAL A 66 -9.70 12.18 3.23
CA VAL A 66 -10.39 13.42 3.60
C VAL A 66 -10.82 13.36 5.07
N ALA A 67 -11.43 12.25 5.50
CA ALA A 67 -11.83 12.06 6.89
C ALA A 67 -10.65 12.14 7.86
N HIS A 68 -9.57 11.40 7.61
CA HIS A 68 -8.39 11.43 8.47
C HIS A 68 -7.68 12.79 8.47
N THR A 69 -7.61 13.46 7.32
CA THR A 69 -7.04 14.81 7.25
C THR A 69 -7.90 15.78 8.07
N TYR A 70 -9.22 15.66 7.99
CA TYR A 70 -10.14 16.47 8.78
C TYR A 70 -10.01 16.18 10.28
N GLU A 71 -9.92 14.90 10.69
CA GLU A 71 -9.71 14.50 12.09
C GLU A 71 -8.39 15.09 12.64
N GLU A 72 -7.29 14.97 11.90
CA GLU A 72 -5.98 15.47 12.31
C GLU A 72 -5.96 16.99 12.54
N LEU A 73 -6.80 17.78 11.85
CA LEU A 73 -6.91 19.23 12.09
C LEU A 73 -7.38 19.58 13.51
N PHE A 74 -8.06 18.65 14.19
CA PHE A 74 -8.59 18.86 15.54
C PHE A 74 -7.87 18.03 16.61
N GLU A 75 -7.01 17.07 16.22
CA GLU A 75 -6.16 16.33 17.15
C GLU A 75 -5.01 17.19 17.72
N ARG A 76 -4.57 16.86 18.94
CA ARG A 76 -3.37 17.44 19.55
C ARG A 76 -2.45 16.34 20.09
N PRO A 77 -1.13 16.44 19.88
CA PRO A 77 -0.43 17.49 19.14
C PRO A 77 -0.64 17.36 17.62
N PHE A 78 -0.83 18.50 16.94
CA PHE A 78 -0.92 18.58 15.48
C PHE A 78 0.43 18.20 14.86
N SER A 79 0.43 17.34 13.84
CA SER A 79 1.65 16.91 13.13
C SER A 79 2.63 16.15 14.04
N LYS A 80 2.25 14.94 14.45
CA LYS A 80 3.12 14.00 15.15
C LYS A 80 4.36 13.67 14.30
N ARG A 81 5.54 14.02 14.80
CA ARG A 81 6.83 13.70 14.17
C ARG A 81 7.42 12.44 14.79
N LEU A 82 8.25 11.75 14.02
CA LEU A 82 9.05 10.63 14.53
C LEU A 82 10.04 11.14 15.58
N ASP A 83 10.23 10.36 16.64
CA ASP A 83 11.26 10.56 17.64
C ASP A 83 12.57 9.98 17.10
N GLU A 84 13.58 10.83 16.85
CA GLU A 84 14.85 10.38 16.26
C GLU A 84 15.60 9.36 17.13
N GLU A 85 15.41 9.37 18.45
CA GLU A 85 16.10 8.44 19.35
C GLU A 85 15.37 7.10 19.45
N LYS A 86 14.04 7.09 19.27
CA LYS A 86 13.21 5.88 19.45
C LYS A 86 12.80 5.21 18.15
N ASP A 87 12.51 6.00 17.13
CA ASP A 87 11.87 5.54 15.90
C ASP A 87 12.87 5.44 14.72
N VAL A 88 14.09 5.95 14.89
CA VAL A 88 15.08 6.05 13.80
C VAL A 88 16.40 5.38 14.17
N GLU A 89 16.88 4.52 13.27
CA GLU A 89 18.22 3.96 13.34
C GLU A 89 19.16 4.69 12.36
N TYR A 90 20.15 5.41 12.91
CA TYR A 90 21.14 6.11 12.09
C TYR A 90 22.32 5.20 11.75
N LEU A 91 22.42 4.79 10.48
CA LEU A 91 23.49 3.93 9.95
C LEU A 91 24.67 4.71 9.34
N GLY A 92 24.67 6.03 9.44
CA GLY A 92 25.68 6.89 8.83
C GLY A 92 26.97 7.00 9.63
N LYS A 93 27.85 7.91 9.21
CA LYS A 93 29.10 8.17 9.95
C LYS A 93 28.78 8.85 11.28
N SER A 94 29.47 8.40 12.33
CA SER A 94 29.47 9.09 13.62
C SER A 94 29.87 10.55 13.45
N HIS A 95 29.46 11.36 14.42
CA HIS A 95 29.84 12.76 14.50
C HIS A 95 31.36 12.92 14.33
N ARG A 96 31.76 13.84 13.44
CA ARG A 96 33.16 14.14 13.13
C ARG A 96 33.34 15.62 12.88
N LEU A 97 34.49 16.14 13.27
CA LEU A 97 34.85 17.53 13.04
C LEU A 97 35.03 17.80 11.54
N LEU A 98 34.70 19.02 11.13
CA LEU A 98 35.01 19.51 9.80
C LEU A 98 36.54 19.61 9.63
N PRO A 99 37.10 19.29 8.44
CA PRO A 99 38.50 19.52 8.15
C PRO A 99 38.89 21.00 8.29
N GLU A 100 40.12 21.27 8.73
CA GLU A 100 40.61 22.62 9.07
C GLU A 100 40.50 23.61 7.89
N GLU A 101 40.70 23.13 6.66
CA GLU A 101 40.59 23.90 5.42
C GLU A 101 39.20 24.51 5.16
N TYR A 102 38.15 24.00 5.85
CA TYR A 102 36.78 24.50 5.74
C TYR A 102 36.30 25.28 6.97
N LYS A 103 37.08 25.34 8.06
CA LYS A 103 36.62 25.94 9.32
C LYS A 103 36.52 27.48 9.29
N ASN A 104 37.32 28.14 8.45
CA ASN A 104 37.43 29.61 8.40
C ASN A 104 36.89 30.22 7.10
N ARG A 105 35.97 29.55 6.41
CA ARG A 105 35.45 29.99 5.09
C ARG A 105 34.23 30.92 5.15
N TRP A 106 33.87 31.42 6.33
CA TRP A 106 32.78 32.37 6.57
C TRP A 106 33.16 33.36 7.68
#